data_AF-A0A1B2A9N2-F1
#
_entry.id   AF-A0A1B2A9N2-F1
#
_cell.length_a   1.000
_cell.length_b   1.000
_cell.length_c   1.000
_cell.angle_alpha   90.00
_cell.angle_beta   90.00
_cell.angle_gamma   90.00
#
_symmetry.space_group_name_H-M   'P 1'
#
loop_
_entity.id
_entity.type
_entity.pdbx_description
1 polymer ?
#
loop_
_entity_poly.entity_id
_entity_poly.type
_entity_poly.pdbx_seq_one_letter_code
_entity_poly.pdbx_strand_id
1 'polypeptide(L)'
;MKKIALIALPLTLGLAACGSTDDASTAAEADTVEMPADEAMAGVTEEPAADPNANAADVASAEPEETVQATAEEAGANAADVAARAQAAAAAAEAATDTPE
;
A
#
# COMPACT_ATOMS: atom_id res chain seq x y z
N MET A 1 -8.24 -65.66 25.22
CA MET A 1 -7.29 -64.76 25.92
C MET A 1 -5.92 -64.85 25.25
N LYS A 2 -5.15 -63.75 25.32
CA LYS A 2 -3.86 -63.44 24.67
C LYS A 2 -4.05 -62.82 23.27
N LYS A 3 -4.24 -61.49 23.18
CA LYS A 3 -3.22 -60.41 23.25
C LYS A 3 -2.09 -60.65 22.25
N ILE A 4 -2.21 -60.08 21.06
CA ILE A 4 -1.04 -59.63 20.29
C ILE A 4 -1.36 -58.23 19.78
N ALA A 5 -1.07 -57.25 20.64
CA ALA A 5 -0.83 -55.88 20.24
C ALA A 5 0.61 -55.83 19.70
N LEU A 6 0.76 -55.63 18.39
CA LEU A 6 2.02 -55.50 17.66
C LEU A 6 1.59 -54.93 16.29
N ILE A 7 2.04 -53.80 15.74
CA ILE A 7 3.14 -52.88 16.02
C ILE A 7 2.68 -51.54 15.42
N ALA A 8 2.89 -50.43 16.13
CA ALA A 8 2.83 -49.11 15.53
C ALA A 8 3.87 -49.05 14.40
N LEU A 9 3.41 -49.13 13.15
CA LEU A 9 4.26 -48.98 11.98
C LEU A 9 4.91 -47.58 12.07
N PRO A 10 6.25 -47.47 12.11
CA PRO A 10 6.90 -46.17 12.13
C PRO A 10 6.63 -45.50 10.79
N LEU A 11 5.70 -44.54 10.79
CA LEU A 11 5.38 -43.66 9.66
C LEU A 11 6.50 -42.63 9.41
N THR A 12 7.75 -42.97 9.73
CA THR A 12 8.90 -42.05 9.86
C THR A 12 10.08 -42.38 8.95
N LEU A 13 9.99 -43.39 8.08
CA LEU A 13 11.03 -43.68 7.07
C LEU A 13 10.62 -43.35 5.62
N GLY A 14 9.62 -42.49 5.44
CA GLY A 14 9.18 -42.00 4.13
C GLY A 14 9.46 -40.52 3.85
N LEU A 15 10.11 -39.79 4.77
CA LEU A 15 10.44 -38.37 4.57
C LEU A 15 11.87 -38.12 4.09
N ALA A 16 12.74 -39.14 4.00
CA ALA A 16 14.07 -39.00 3.41
C ALA A 16 14.04 -39.03 1.86
N ALA A 17 12.91 -39.43 1.27
CA ALA A 17 12.65 -39.30 -0.17
C ALA A 17 11.87 -38.02 -0.52
N CYS A 18 11.43 -37.26 0.49
CA CYS A 18 10.82 -35.93 0.35
C CYS A 18 11.77 -34.86 0.92
N GLY A 19 13.07 -34.99 0.62
CA GLY A 19 14.13 -34.18 1.21
C GLY A 19 15.43 -34.09 0.39
N SER A 20 15.39 -34.53 -0.88
CA SER A 20 16.34 -34.03 -1.87
C SER A 20 15.65 -32.87 -2.55
N THR A 21 15.83 -31.67 -1.99
CA THR A 21 15.52 -30.42 -2.70
C THR A 21 16.53 -30.34 -3.84
N ASP A 22 16.23 -31.04 -4.95
CA ASP A 22 16.70 -30.58 -6.24
C ASP A 22 16.26 -29.12 -6.33
N ASP A 23 17.18 -28.23 -6.73
CA ASP A 23 16.89 -26.80 -6.85
C ASP A 23 15.85 -26.62 -7.98
N ALA A 24 14.58 -26.79 -7.62
CA ALA A 24 13.46 -26.69 -8.54
C ALA A 24 13.29 -25.26 -9.07
N SER A 25 14.06 -24.30 -8.53
CA SER A 25 14.16 -22.93 -9.03
C SER A 25 14.80 -22.88 -10.42
N THR A 26 15.56 -23.89 -10.85
CA THR A 26 16.17 -23.94 -12.19
C THR A 26 15.27 -24.61 -13.25
N ALA A 27 14.32 -25.46 -12.84
CA ALA A 27 13.47 -26.22 -13.78
C ALA A 27 12.17 -25.49 -14.19
N ALA A 28 11.90 -24.33 -13.59
CA ALA A 28 10.73 -23.52 -13.88
C ALA A 28 11.14 -22.08 -14.18
N GLU A 29 11.88 -21.88 -15.27
CA GLU A 29 11.71 -20.61 -15.98
C GLU A 29 10.24 -20.58 -16.39
N ALA A 30 9.48 -19.64 -15.81
CA ALA A 30 8.13 -19.40 -16.27
C ALA A 30 8.29 -18.89 -17.70
N ASP A 31 8.08 -19.78 -18.67
CA ASP A 31 7.87 -19.40 -20.06
C ASP A 31 6.82 -18.29 -19.99
N THR A 32 7.26 -17.05 -20.20
CA THR A 32 6.33 -15.93 -20.29
C THR A 32 5.49 -16.29 -21.50
N VAL A 33 4.24 -16.67 -21.24
CA VAL A 33 3.31 -16.98 -22.31
C VAL A 33 3.06 -15.63 -22.97
N GLU A 34 3.84 -15.35 -24.02
CA GLU A 34 3.68 -14.25 -24.96
C GLU A 34 2.38 -14.45 -25.77
N MET A 35 1.30 -14.89 -25.12
CA MET A 35 -0.02 -14.96 -25.70
C MET A 35 -0.61 -13.56 -25.57
N PRO A 36 -0.81 -12.84 -26.69
CA PRO A 36 -1.45 -11.55 -26.67
C PRO A 36 -2.78 -11.61 -25.90
N ALA A 37 -3.13 -10.54 -25.20
CA ALA A 37 -4.38 -10.48 -24.46
C ALA A 37 -5.59 -10.82 -25.33
N ASP A 38 -5.56 -10.44 -26.61
CA ASP A 38 -6.61 -10.75 -27.58
C ASP A 38 -6.75 -12.26 -27.84
N GLU A 39 -5.64 -13.00 -27.87
CA GLU A 39 -5.66 -14.46 -28.05
C GLU A 39 -6.16 -15.17 -26.78
N ALA A 40 -5.80 -14.65 -25.60
CA ALA A 40 -6.30 -15.16 -24.33
C ALA A 40 -7.82 -14.95 -24.18
N MET A 41 -8.35 -13.87 -24.78
CA MET A 41 -9.76 -13.48 -24.71
C MET A 41 -10.60 -14.02 -25.88
N ALA A 42 -10.01 -14.72 -26.85
CA ALA A 42 -10.71 -15.17 -28.07
C ALA A 42 -11.92 -16.09 -27.81
N GLY A 43 -11.96 -16.77 -26.66
CA GLY A 43 -13.08 -17.62 -26.23
C GLY A 43 -14.16 -16.91 -25.42
N VAL A 44 -13.94 -15.65 -25.02
CA VAL A 44 -14.90 -14.86 -24.25
C VAL A 44 -15.84 -14.16 -25.23
N THR A 45 -17.09 -14.57 -25.23
CA THR A 45 -18.12 -14.06 -26.17
C THR A 45 -19.25 -13.35 -25.44
N GLU A 46 -19.28 -13.49 -24.13
CA GLU A 46 -20.25 -12.92 -23.23
C GLU A 46 -20.08 -11.41 -23.15
N GLU A 47 -21.19 -10.68 -23.25
CA GLU A 47 -21.19 -9.25 -23.02
C GLU A 47 -20.95 -8.97 -21.53
N PRO A 48 -20.10 -8.00 -21.16
CA PRO A 48 -19.90 -7.62 -19.78
C PRO A 48 -21.23 -7.30 -19.09
N ALA A 49 -21.46 -7.90 -17.93
CA ALA A 49 -22.64 -7.59 -17.13
C ALA A 49 -22.57 -6.13 -16.67
N ALA A 50 -23.66 -5.38 -16.88
CA ALA A 50 -23.75 -4.02 -16.38
C ALA A 50 -23.79 -4.03 -14.84
N ASP A 51 -22.82 -3.37 -14.22
CA ASP A 51 -22.83 -3.09 -12.78
C ASP A 51 -23.52 -1.74 -12.54
N PRO A 52 -24.70 -1.70 -11.88
CA PRO A 52 -25.39 -0.44 -11.57
C PRO A 52 -24.58 0.47 -10.63
N ASN A 53 -23.56 -0.07 -9.94
CA ASN A 53 -22.67 0.65 -9.04
C ASN A 53 -21.29 0.91 -9.66
N ALA A 54 -21.07 0.67 -10.96
CA ALA A 54 -19.77 0.94 -11.60
C ALA A 54 -19.28 2.39 -11.43
N ASN A 55 -20.21 3.33 -11.23
CA ASN A 55 -19.94 4.74 -10.95
C ASN A 55 -20.39 5.15 -9.54
N ALA A 56 -20.65 4.19 -8.65
CA ALA A 56 -20.87 4.52 -7.25
C ALA A 56 -19.58 5.17 -6.75
N ALA A 57 -19.68 6.44 -6.39
CA ALA A 57 -18.60 7.09 -5.68
C ALA A 57 -18.41 6.32 -4.37
N ASP A 58 -17.26 5.66 -4.21
CA ASP A 58 -16.74 5.42 -2.88
C ASP A 58 -16.61 6.80 -2.24
N VAL A 59 -17.61 7.18 -1.44
CA VAL A 59 -17.49 8.25 -0.46
C VAL A 59 -16.51 7.77 0.61
N ALA A 60 -15.25 7.58 0.20
CA ALA A 60 -14.11 7.62 1.06
C ALA A 60 -14.02 9.07 1.56
N SER A 61 -14.85 9.35 2.58
CA SER A 61 -14.88 10.56 3.38
C SER A 61 -14.48 11.82 2.60
N ALA A 62 -15.42 12.36 1.81
CA ALA A 62 -15.36 13.80 1.57
C ALA A 62 -15.41 14.44 2.97
N GLU A 63 -14.27 14.88 3.48
CA GLU A 63 -14.26 15.69 4.68
C GLU A 63 -15.26 16.83 4.45
N PRO A 64 -16.17 17.09 5.40
CA PRO A 64 -17.21 18.09 5.19
C PRO A 64 -16.53 19.40 4.78
N GLU A 65 -17.05 20.09 3.77
CA GLU A 65 -16.45 21.33 3.24
C GLU A 65 -16.12 22.36 4.34
N GLU A 66 -16.88 22.29 5.45
CA GLU A 66 -16.67 23.06 6.68
C GLU A 66 -15.30 22.79 7.37
N THR A 67 -14.79 21.56 7.40
CA THR A 67 -13.48 21.25 8.01
C THR A 67 -12.32 21.70 7.11
N VAL A 68 -12.48 21.62 5.79
CA VAL A 68 -11.50 22.13 4.82
C VAL A 68 -11.41 23.66 4.89
N GLN A 69 -12.54 24.34 5.07
CA GLN A 69 -12.56 25.80 5.17
C GLN A 69 -11.96 26.29 6.50
N ALA A 70 -12.29 25.63 7.62
CA ALA A 70 -11.70 25.95 8.93
C ALA A 70 -10.16 25.81 8.93
N THR A 71 -9.62 24.78 8.30
CA THR A 71 -8.17 24.56 8.20
C THR A 71 -7.47 25.58 7.30
N ALA A 72 -8.11 26.05 6.23
CA ALA A 72 -7.57 27.09 5.37
C ALA A 72 -7.50 28.46 6.07
N GLU A 73 -8.52 28.83 6.84
CA GLU A 73 -8.54 30.06 7.63
C GLU A 73 -7.47 30.04 8.74
N GLU A 74 -7.34 28.93 9.44
CA GLU A 74 -6.30 28.73 10.45
C GLU A 74 -4.88 28.82 9.85
N ALA A 75 -4.65 28.19 8.69
CA ALA A 75 -3.38 28.29 7.98
C ALA A 75 -3.05 29.73 7.58
N GLY A 76 -4.05 30.50 7.12
CA GLY A 76 -3.89 31.92 6.79
C GLY A 76 -3.54 32.78 8.01
N ALA A 77 -4.21 32.55 9.15
CA ALA A 77 -3.92 33.25 10.40
C ALA A 77 -2.49 32.96 10.91
N ASN A 78 -2.07 31.68 10.85
CA ASN A 78 -0.71 31.29 11.22
C ASN A 78 0.35 31.92 10.31
N ALA A 79 0.13 31.96 9.00
CA ALA A 79 1.03 32.61 8.07
C ALA A 79 1.18 34.12 8.35
N ALA A 80 0.09 34.80 8.69
CA ALA A 80 0.10 36.21 9.05
C ALA A 80 0.87 36.47 10.35
N ASP A 81 0.71 35.63 11.38
CA ASP A 81 1.47 35.73 12.63
C ASP A 81 2.97 35.55 12.39
N VAL A 82 3.35 34.52 11.62
CA VAL A 82 4.75 34.26 11.27
C VAL A 82 5.36 35.44 10.52
N ALA A 83 4.63 36.02 9.55
CA ALA A 83 5.09 37.18 8.81
C ALA A 83 5.31 38.40 9.72
N ALA A 84 4.38 38.67 10.64
CA ALA A 84 4.51 39.77 11.59
C ALA A 84 5.73 39.59 12.51
N ARG A 85 5.96 38.37 13.00
CA ARG A 85 7.12 38.05 13.85
C ARG A 85 8.44 38.17 13.10
N ALA A 86 8.48 37.75 11.84
CA ALA A 86 9.65 37.90 10.98
C ALA A 86 10.00 39.39 10.75
N GLN A 87 8.99 40.22 10.48
CA GLN A 87 9.18 41.68 10.31
C GLN A 87 9.67 42.33 11.60
N ALA A 88 9.10 41.97 12.75
CA ALA A 88 9.55 42.47 14.05
C ALA A 88 11.01 42.06 14.36
N ALA A 89 11.39 40.82 14.04
CA ALA A 89 12.75 40.35 14.21
C ALA A 89 13.74 41.08 13.28
N ALA A 90 13.36 41.34 12.03
CA ALA A 90 14.17 42.11 11.09
C ALA A 90 14.39 43.55 11.58
N ALA A 91 13.33 44.25 12.02
CA ALA A 91 13.44 45.60 12.57
C ALA A 91 14.31 45.66 13.84
N ALA A 92 14.22 44.65 14.71
CA ALA A 92 15.07 44.55 15.89
C ALA A 92 16.55 44.32 15.53
N ALA A 93 16.83 43.52 14.50
CA ALA A 93 18.19 43.32 14.00
C ALA A 93 18.78 44.60 13.40
N GLU A 94 18.01 45.36 12.62
CA GLU A 94 18.44 46.65 12.07
C GLU A 94 18.75 47.67 13.17
N ALA A 95 17.87 47.78 14.18
CA ALA A 95 18.10 48.67 15.32
C ALA A 95 19.34 48.30 16.15
N ALA A 96 19.68 47.00 16.24
CA ALA A 96 20.89 46.54 16.91
C ALA A 96 22.17 46.88 16.13
N THR A 97 22.08 47.03 14.80
CA THR A 97 23.22 47.40 13.95
C THR A 97 23.44 48.91 13.81
N ASP A 98 22.43 49.73 14.15
CA ASP A 98 22.45 51.19 13.99
C ASP A 98 22.79 51.95 15.29
N THR A 99 23.31 51.24 16.32
CA THR A 99 23.84 51.87 17.53
C THR A 99 25.24 52.42 17.23
N PRO A 100 25.45 53.74 17.18
CA PRO A 100 26.78 54.29 17.00
C PRO A 100 27.59 54.09 18.29
N GLU A 101 28.84 53.64 18.16
CA GLU A 101 29.84 53.63 19.25
C GLU A 101 30.04 55.02 19.86
#